data_AF-A0A9W6XBD9-F1
#
_entry.id   AF-A0A9W6XBD9-F1
#
_cell.length_a   1.000
_cell.length_b   1.000
_cell.length_c   1.000
_cell.angle_alpha   90.00
_cell.angle_beta   90.00
_cell.angle_gamma   90.00
#
_symmetry.space_group_name_H-M   'P 1'
#
loop_
_entity.id
_entity.type
_entity.pdbx_description
1 polymer ?
#
loop_
_entity_poly.entity_id
_entity_poly.type
_entity_poly.pdbx_seq_one_letter_code
_entity_poly.pdbx_strand_id
1 'polypeptide(L)'
;MIEDHMQLQPSVMGRIDFEQVNKINISMFERLISAPQENEVPSSVLSIQRRMRKNICDLTRDSYNEITKIEDHEVCATKVIGTLSKKTNPLLEACERGGREVSGVSPHIFFWTHSGAEERASVGLSRVNRKEATMTCKLVQYLVHCGVPPKSIAVLTPYKGQLMLMRKELMTTYGLRNMTKECDLDLPRHA
;
A
#
# COMPACT_ATOMS: atom_id res chain seq x y z
N MET A 1 21.35 -5.71 11.36
CA MET A 1 20.00 -6.06 10.83
C MET A 1 19.22 -4.77 10.62
N ILE A 2 18.34 -4.73 9.63
CA ILE A 2 17.50 -3.56 9.34
C ILE A 2 16.06 -4.01 9.45
N GLU A 3 15.28 -3.41 10.34
CA GLU A 3 13.88 -3.78 10.58
C GLU A 3 13.14 -2.60 11.23
N ASP A 4 11.82 -2.71 11.25
CA ASP A 4 10.91 -1.86 12.00
C ASP A 4 9.91 -2.74 12.76
N HIS A 5 10.11 -2.87 14.07
CA HIS A 5 9.34 -3.74 14.95
C HIS A 5 7.91 -3.23 15.22
N MET A 6 7.58 -2.01 14.79
CA MET A 6 6.21 -1.46 14.86
C MET A 6 5.37 -1.82 13.62
N GLN A 7 5.96 -2.54 12.66
CA GLN A 7 5.25 -3.04 11.46
C GLN A 7 4.77 -4.50 11.66
N LEU A 8 4.32 -5.14 10.58
CA LEU A 8 3.73 -6.47 10.63
C LEU A 8 4.70 -7.50 11.23
N GLN A 9 4.25 -8.16 12.30
CA GLN A 9 4.96 -9.27 12.91
C GLN A 9 4.90 -10.55 12.04
N PRO A 10 5.88 -11.45 12.20
CA PRO A 10 5.83 -12.80 11.64
C PRO A 10 4.53 -13.54 11.93
N SER A 11 3.86 -14.02 10.88
CA SER A 11 2.64 -14.83 11.00
C SER A 11 2.99 -16.28 11.35
N VAL A 12 2.54 -16.77 12.51
CA VAL A 12 2.68 -18.18 12.92
C VAL A 12 1.38 -18.93 12.62
N MET A 13 1.38 -19.79 11.60
CA MET A 13 0.19 -20.53 11.20
C MET A 13 0.02 -21.82 12.02
N GLY A 14 -1.16 -22.01 12.61
CA GLY A 14 -1.65 -23.33 13.03
C GLY A 14 -1.14 -23.87 14.38
N ARG A 15 -0.44 -23.06 15.19
CA ARG A 15 0.06 -23.47 16.52
C ARG A 15 0.12 -22.27 17.48
N ILE A 16 -1.01 -21.94 18.11
CA ILE A 16 -1.13 -20.84 19.07
C ILE A 16 -0.14 -21.00 20.24
N ASP A 17 0.11 -22.23 20.67
CA ASP A 17 1.01 -22.53 21.79
C ASP A 17 2.46 -22.05 21.55
N PHE A 18 2.94 -22.10 20.31
CA PHE A 18 4.29 -21.61 19.98
C PHE A 18 4.38 -20.09 20.04
N GLU A 19 3.29 -19.40 19.74
CA GLU A 19 3.21 -17.94 19.88
C GLU A 19 3.14 -17.55 21.35
N GLN A 20 2.23 -18.16 22.11
CA GLN A 20 1.99 -17.79 23.51
C GLN A 20 3.13 -18.18 24.45
N VAL A 21 3.70 -19.37 24.29
CA VAL A 21 4.73 -19.90 25.19
C VAL A 21 6.13 -19.51 24.72
N ASN A 22 6.43 -19.76 23.45
CA ASN A 22 7.80 -19.62 22.91
C ASN A 22 8.05 -18.27 22.22
N LYS A 23 7.00 -17.43 22.07
CA LYS A 23 7.08 -16.09 21.46
C LYS A 23 7.78 -16.12 20.10
N ILE A 24 7.46 -17.12 19.28
CA ILE A 24 8.09 -17.33 17.96
C ILE A 24 7.72 -16.22 16.98
N ASN A 25 6.60 -15.53 17.20
CA ASN A 25 6.20 -14.34 16.44
C ASN A 25 7.09 -13.11 16.72
N ILE A 26 7.88 -13.10 17.79
CA ILE A 26 8.81 -12.01 18.07
C ILE A 26 10.08 -12.20 17.24
N SER A 27 10.39 -11.22 16.39
CA SER A 27 11.55 -11.28 15.51
C SER A 27 12.87 -11.26 16.29
N MET A 28 13.94 -11.75 15.67
CA MET A 28 15.27 -11.65 16.26
C MET A 28 15.66 -10.19 16.53
N PHE A 29 15.27 -9.26 15.65
CA PHE A 29 15.54 -7.85 15.83
C PHE A 29 14.86 -7.30 17.08
N GLU A 30 13.56 -7.58 17.26
CA GLU A 30 12.80 -7.13 18.43
C GLU A 30 13.40 -7.66 19.75
N ARG A 31 13.92 -8.90 19.72
CA ARG A 31 14.63 -9.50 20.87
C ARG A 31 15.94 -8.78 21.19
N LEU A 32 16.68 -8.31 20.18
CA LEU A 32 17.96 -7.63 20.38
C LEU A 32 17.79 -6.17 20.83
N ILE A 33 16.78 -5.46 20.32
CA ILE A 33 16.49 -4.10 20.79
C ILE A 33 15.95 -4.10 22.23
N SER A 34 15.29 -5.19 22.62
CA SER A 34 14.74 -5.39 23.97
C SER A 34 15.70 -6.13 24.90
N ALA A 35 16.96 -6.31 24.48
CA ALA A 35 17.94 -7.05 25.26
C ALA A 35 18.23 -6.33 26.59
N PRO A 36 18.45 -7.08 27.69
CA PRO A 36 18.87 -6.49 28.95
C PRO A 36 20.16 -5.68 28.80
N GLN A 37 20.38 -4.70 29.68
CA GLN A 37 21.56 -3.80 29.65
C GLN A 37 22.91 -4.55 29.59
N GLU A 38 22.98 -5.76 30.15
CA GLU A 38 24.19 -6.61 30.11
C GLU A 38 24.55 -7.11 28.71
N ASN A 39 23.57 -7.18 27.79
CA ASN A 39 23.72 -7.69 26.42
C ASN A 39 23.14 -6.71 25.39
N GLU A 40 23.19 -5.41 25.67
CA GLU A 40 22.65 -4.39 24.77
C GLU A 40 23.34 -4.44 23.41
N VAL A 41 22.52 -4.44 22.35
CA VAL A 41 23.01 -4.39 20.98
C VAL A 41 22.90 -2.96 20.48
N PRO A 42 24.01 -2.33 20.04
CA PRO A 42 23.97 -1.00 19.46
C PRO A 42 22.98 -0.92 18.30
N SER A 43 22.01 -0.02 18.39
CA SER A 43 21.00 0.23 17.37
C SER A 43 21.00 1.70 16.96
N SER A 44 20.55 1.98 15.74
CA SER A 44 20.39 3.35 15.23
C SER A 44 19.05 3.46 14.53
N VAL A 45 18.38 4.59 14.72
CA VAL A 45 17.05 4.83 14.15
C VAL A 45 17.14 5.95 13.12
N LEU A 46 16.51 5.74 11.97
CA LEU A 46 16.41 6.74 10.92
C LEU A 46 15.14 7.58 11.12
N SER A 47 15.29 8.87 11.39
CA SER A 47 14.18 9.79 11.66
C SER A 47 13.58 10.45 10.42
N ILE A 48 14.32 10.53 9.30
CA ILE A 48 13.89 11.30 8.12
C ILE A 48 13.09 10.41 7.16
N GLN A 49 11.80 10.72 6.97
CA GLN A 49 10.95 10.07 5.98
C GLN A 49 10.99 10.80 4.63
N ARG A 50 11.07 10.03 3.54
CA ARG A 50 11.17 10.54 2.16
C ARG A 50 10.03 10.04 1.25
N ARG A 51 9.01 9.36 1.79
CA ARG A 51 8.00 8.63 0.99
C ARG A 51 6.71 9.45 0.81
N MET A 52 6.03 9.74 1.91
CA MET A 52 4.63 10.18 1.92
C MET A 52 4.50 11.67 2.22
N ARG A 53 3.37 12.27 1.81
CA ARG A 53 3.02 13.66 2.15
C ARG A 53 2.85 13.80 3.66
N LYS A 54 3.10 15.00 4.20
CA LYS A 54 3.03 15.27 5.65
C LYS A 54 1.70 14.81 6.26
N ASN A 55 0.58 15.20 5.66
CA ASN A 55 -0.75 14.82 6.16
C ASN A 55 -1.06 13.32 6.11
N ILE A 56 -0.37 12.54 5.27
CA ILE A 56 -0.45 11.07 5.28
C ILE A 56 0.43 10.51 6.39
N CYS A 57 1.66 11.04 6.54
CA CYS A 57 2.58 10.65 7.61
C CYS A 57 1.99 10.90 8.99
N ASP A 58 1.26 12.00 9.15
CA ASP A 58 0.66 12.41 10.42
C ASP A 58 -0.29 11.33 10.98
N LEU A 59 -0.86 10.45 10.14
CA LEU A 59 -1.70 9.32 10.59
C LEU A 59 -0.93 8.25 11.37
N THR A 60 0.38 8.11 11.13
CA THR A 60 1.21 7.06 11.74
C THR A 60 2.25 7.60 12.70
N ARG A 61 2.46 8.93 12.77
CA ARG A 61 3.50 9.52 13.63
C ARG A 61 3.35 9.15 15.09
N ASP A 62 2.12 9.15 15.57
CA ASP A 62 1.85 8.90 16.99
C ASP A 62 2.34 7.54 17.47
N SER A 63 2.38 6.55 16.57
CA SER A 63 2.91 5.21 16.86
C SER A 63 4.41 5.17 17.11
N TYR A 64 5.17 6.19 16.69
CA TYR A 64 6.64 6.21 16.80
C TYR A 64 7.16 7.26 17.77
N ASN A 65 6.29 8.04 18.43
CA ASN A 65 6.68 9.14 19.31
C ASN A 65 7.62 8.71 20.46
N GLU A 66 7.49 7.47 20.93
CA GLU A 66 8.33 6.91 21.99
C GLU A 66 9.73 6.48 21.50
N ILE A 67 9.89 6.25 20.19
CA ILE A 67 11.14 5.74 19.58
C ILE A 67 11.92 6.89 18.94
N THR A 68 11.28 7.65 18.05
CA THR A 68 11.95 8.74 17.33
C THR A 68 10.95 9.76 16.80
N LYS A 69 11.38 11.02 16.75
CA LYS A 69 10.62 12.07 16.10
C LYS A 69 10.84 11.97 14.58
N ILE A 70 9.81 11.53 13.86
CA ILE A 70 9.87 11.44 12.39
C ILE A 70 9.86 12.86 11.78
N GLU A 71 10.78 13.14 10.87
CA GLU A 71 10.89 14.41 10.13
C GLU A 71 10.66 14.22 8.64
N ASP A 72 10.01 15.18 7.99
CA ASP A 72 9.73 15.11 6.55
C ASP A 72 10.85 15.73 5.73
N HIS A 73 11.38 14.98 4.77
CA HIS A 73 12.27 15.56 3.77
C HIS A 73 11.49 16.46 2.79
N GLU A 74 12.13 17.53 2.28
CA GLU A 74 11.51 18.51 1.36
C GLU A 74 10.87 17.87 0.11
N VAL A 75 11.47 16.79 -0.38
CA VAL A 75 10.96 15.99 -1.52
C VAL A 75 9.53 15.50 -1.28
N CYS A 76 9.10 15.29 -0.03
CA CYS A 76 7.74 14.88 0.27
C CYS A 76 6.71 15.95 -0.12
N ALA A 77 7.09 17.23 -0.18
CA ALA A 77 6.23 18.34 -0.60
C ALA A 77 6.24 18.60 -2.11
N THR A 78 7.20 18.05 -2.87
CA THR A 78 7.36 18.35 -4.31
C THR A 78 6.96 17.21 -5.24
N LYS A 79 6.68 16.01 -4.73
CA LYS A 79 6.25 14.84 -5.54
C LYS A 79 4.91 15.07 -6.25
N VAL A 80 4.91 14.96 -7.57
CA VAL A 80 3.71 15.00 -8.41
C VAL A 80 3.58 13.66 -9.15
N ILE A 81 2.35 13.19 -9.33
CA ILE A 81 2.01 11.95 -10.04
C ILE A 81 0.98 12.27 -11.13
N GLY A 82 1.29 11.88 -12.36
CA GLY A 82 0.47 12.20 -13.52
C GLY A 82 1.15 13.20 -14.45
N THR A 83 0.71 13.23 -15.70
CA THR A 83 1.11 14.28 -16.63
C THR A 83 0.00 15.31 -16.67
N LEU A 84 0.33 16.59 -16.47
CA LEU A 84 -0.51 17.73 -16.86
C LEU A 84 -0.55 17.82 -18.39
N SER A 85 -1.04 16.76 -19.05
CA SER A 85 -1.22 16.81 -20.49
C SER A 85 -2.33 17.81 -20.76
N LYS A 86 -1.98 18.94 -21.38
CA LYS A 86 -2.88 20.02 -21.84
C LYS A 86 -3.87 19.57 -22.94
N LYS A 87 -4.19 18.27 -23.01
CA LYS A 87 -5.37 17.82 -23.75
C LYS A 87 -6.56 18.01 -22.81
N THR A 88 -7.55 18.75 -23.28
CA THR A 88 -8.83 19.01 -22.60
C THR A 88 -9.50 17.68 -22.27
N ASN A 89 -9.20 17.13 -21.09
CA ASN A 89 -9.90 16.01 -20.52
C ASN A 89 -11.08 16.58 -19.73
N PRO A 90 -12.34 16.34 -20.14
CA PRO A 90 -13.52 16.90 -19.45
C PRO A 90 -13.57 16.55 -17.96
N LEU A 91 -13.00 15.40 -17.58
CA LEU A 91 -12.90 14.94 -16.19
C LEU A 91 -11.96 15.79 -15.33
N LEU A 92 -10.90 16.36 -15.93
CA LEU A 92 -9.99 17.27 -15.23
C LEU A 92 -10.64 18.64 -15.02
N GLU A 93 -11.45 19.11 -15.95
CA GLU A 93 -12.18 20.39 -15.82
C GLU A 93 -13.22 20.34 -14.69
N ALA A 94 -13.82 19.18 -14.44
CA ALA A 94 -14.74 18.96 -13.34
C ALA A 94 -14.05 18.95 -11.96
N CYS A 95 -12.73 18.73 -11.91
CA CYS A 95 -11.96 18.75 -10.67
C CYS A 95 -11.40 20.16 -10.45
N GLU A 96 -11.54 20.73 -9.25
CA GLU A 96 -10.99 22.06 -8.95
C GLU A 96 -9.50 22.11 -9.31
N ARG A 97 -9.17 22.98 -10.28
CA ARG A 97 -7.81 23.18 -10.84
C ARG A 97 -7.19 21.93 -11.51
N GLY A 98 -7.98 20.95 -11.94
CA GLY A 98 -7.46 19.73 -12.57
C GLY A 98 -6.89 18.69 -11.59
N GLY A 99 -7.10 18.89 -10.29
CA GLY A 99 -6.42 18.15 -9.21
C GLY A 99 -5.22 18.92 -8.65
N ARG A 100 -4.60 18.38 -7.58
CA ARG A 100 -3.36 18.95 -7.00
C ARG A 100 -2.13 18.23 -7.53
N GLU A 101 -1.40 17.52 -6.66
CA GLU A 101 -0.20 16.77 -7.02
C GLU A 101 -0.52 15.41 -7.65
N VAL A 102 -1.77 14.98 -7.61
CA VAL A 102 -2.27 13.82 -8.36
C VAL A 102 -3.37 14.31 -9.30
N SER A 103 -3.21 14.06 -10.60
CA SER A 103 -4.17 14.50 -11.61
C SER A 103 -5.58 13.97 -11.33
N GLY A 104 -6.58 14.85 -11.33
CA GLY A 104 -7.98 14.50 -11.04
C GLY A 104 -8.31 14.25 -9.57
N VAL A 105 -7.37 14.48 -8.64
CA VAL A 105 -7.61 14.31 -7.20
C VAL A 105 -7.24 15.59 -6.45
N SER A 106 -8.18 16.13 -5.70
CA SER A 106 -7.92 17.25 -4.78
C SER A 106 -7.41 16.77 -3.42
N PRO A 107 -8.12 15.94 -2.64
CA PRO A 107 -7.65 15.55 -1.30
C PRO A 107 -6.54 14.48 -1.37
N HIS A 108 -5.49 14.59 -0.56
CA HIS A 108 -4.50 13.49 -0.45
C HIS A 108 -5.09 12.25 0.23
N ILE A 109 -6.09 12.43 1.11
CA ILE A 109 -6.76 11.39 1.87
C ILE A 109 -8.24 11.67 1.87
N PHE A 110 -9.05 10.66 1.58
CA PHE A 110 -10.49 10.70 1.73
C PHE A 110 -11.00 9.33 2.14
N PHE A 111 -12.10 9.31 2.92
CA PHE A 111 -12.81 8.09 3.24
C PHE A 111 -14.08 8.02 2.39
N TRP A 112 -14.22 6.95 1.61
CA TRP A 112 -15.35 6.78 0.70
C TRP A 112 -16.39 5.82 1.28
N THR A 113 -17.37 6.37 1.99
CA THR A 113 -18.42 5.58 2.63
C THR A 113 -19.35 4.92 1.60
N HIS A 114 -19.79 3.70 1.90
CA HIS A 114 -20.80 2.96 1.15
C HIS A 114 -21.67 2.12 2.08
N SER A 115 -22.82 1.69 1.56
CA SER A 115 -23.78 0.79 2.24
C SER A 115 -23.73 -0.66 1.73
N GLY A 116 -22.70 -1.04 0.98
CA GLY A 116 -22.56 -2.40 0.45
C GLY A 116 -22.24 -3.40 1.55
N ALA A 117 -22.97 -4.52 1.57
CA ALA A 117 -22.75 -5.60 2.53
C ALA A 117 -21.61 -6.54 2.10
N GLU A 118 -20.93 -7.15 3.06
CA GLU A 118 -20.00 -8.23 2.75
C GLU A 118 -20.73 -9.53 2.41
N GLU A 119 -20.11 -10.30 1.53
CA GLU A 119 -20.56 -11.62 1.08
C GLU A 119 -19.42 -12.63 1.25
N ARG A 120 -19.75 -13.92 1.29
CA ARG A 120 -18.73 -14.97 1.18
C ARG A 120 -18.21 -15.03 -0.25
N ALA A 121 -16.90 -15.22 -0.40
CA ALA A 121 -16.32 -15.50 -1.70
C ALA A 121 -16.87 -16.81 -2.28
N SER A 122 -16.84 -16.95 -3.61
CA SER A 122 -17.30 -18.16 -4.29
C SER A 122 -16.48 -19.41 -3.95
N VAL A 123 -15.24 -19.24 -3.48
CA VAL A 123 -14.33 -20.33 -3.10
C VAL A 123 -13.54 -19.93 -1.85
N GLY A 124 -13.46 -20.84 -0.89
CA GLY A 124 -12.71 -20.69 0.36
C GLY A 124 -13.44 -19.89 1.45
N LEU A 125 -12.71 -19.59 2.52
CA LEU A 125 -13.23 -18.88 3.70
C LEU A 125 -13.12 -17.34 3.60
N SER A 126 -12.74 -16.83 2.42
CA SER A 126 -12.51 -15.39 2.22
C SER A 126 -13.83 -14.63 2.06
N ARG A 127 -13.76 -13.30 2.19
CA ARG A 127 -14.90 -12.38 2.07
C ARG A 127 -14.74 -11.48 0.85
N VAL A 128 -15.86 -10.99 0.33
CA VAL A 128 -15.93 -10.03 -0.78
C VAL A 128 -16.97 -8.97 -0.49
N ASN A 129 -16.79 -7.78 -1.04
CA ASN A 129 -17.81 -6.74 -1.11
C ASN A 129 -17.87 -6.22 -2.54
N ARG A 130 -18.96 -6.54 -3.25
CA ARG A 130 -19.10 -6.22 -4.68
C ARG A 130 -19.21 -4.72 -4.92
N LYS A 131 -19.90 -3.99 -4.03
CA LYS A 131 -20.05 -2.54 -4.16
C LYS A 131 -18.71 -1.84 -4.02
N GLU A 132 -17.92 -2.22 -3.01
CA GLU A 132 -16.54 -1.72 -2.84
C GLU A 132 -15.65 -2.06 -4.04
N ALA A 133 -15.75 -3.28 -4.58
CA ALA A 133 -14.97 -3.71 -5.73
C ALA A 133 -15.27 -2.82 -6.95
N THR A 134 -16.55 -2.60 -7.26
CA THR A 134 -16.95 -1.74 -8.38
C THR A 134 -16.57 -0.27 -8.16
N MET A 135 -16.75 0.26 -6.94
CA MET A 135 -16.31 1.63 -6.60
C MET A 135 -14.80 1.80 -6.82
N THR A 136 -14.02 0.84 -6.32
CA THR A 136 -12.56 0.84 -6.43
C THR A 136 -12.11 0.73 -7.89
N CYS A 137 -12.68 -0.19 -8.68
CA CYS A 137 -12.34 -0.35 -10.09
C CYS A 137 -12.67 0.92 -10.90
N LYS A 138 -13.83 1.55 -10.64
CA LYS A 138 -14.20 2.82 -11.29
C LYS A 138 -13.28 3.97 -10.90
N LEU A 139 -12.83 4.03 -9.65
CA LEU A 139 -11.86 5.04 -9.22
C LEU A 139 -10.50 4.83 -9.90
N VAL A 140 -10.00 3.60 -9.95
CA VAL A 140 -8.76 3.28 -10.68
C VAL A 140 -8.89 3.70 -12.14
N GLN A 141 -10.00 3.37 -12.78
CA GLN A 141 -10.28 3.78 -14.15
C GLN A 141 -10.24 5.31 -14.28
N TYR A 142 -10.97 6.03 -13.41
CA TYR A 142 -10.99 7.50 -13.38
C TYR A 142 -9.57 8.10 -13.29
N LEU A 143 -8.74 7.59 -12.38
CA LEU A 143 -7.35 8.07 -12.20
C LEU A 143 -6.52 7.87 -13.48
N VAL A 144 -6.64 6.70 -14.12
CA VAL A 144 -5.95 6.43 -15.38
C VAL A 144 -6.43 7.37 -16.49
N HIS A 145 -7.74 7.64 -16.58
CA HIS A 145 -8.31 8.60 -17.54
C HIS A 145 -7.87 10.05 -17.26
N CYS A 146 -7.59 10.38 -15.99
CA CYS A 146 -7.01 11.66 -15.59
C CYS A 146 -5.50 11.76 -15.88
N GLY A 147 -4.87 10.70 -16.42
CA GLY A 147 -3.46 10.71 -16.81
C GLY A 147 -2.50 10.21 -15.71
N VAL A 148 -3.01 9.58 -14.66
CA VAL A 148 -2.18 8.90 -13.65
C VAL A 148 -1.63 7.60 -14.25
N PRO A 149 -0.31 7.36 -14.25
CA PRO A 149 0.26 6.12 -14.75
C PRO A 149 -0.28 4.91 -13.99
N PRO A 150 -0.74 3.83 -14.66
CA PRO A 150 -1.22 2.64 -13.98
C PRO A 150 -0.18 2.04 -13.00
N LYS A 151 1.11 2.13 -13.34
CA LYS A 151 2.22 1.65 -12.49
C LYS A 151 2.37 2.40 -11.15
N SER A 152 1.80 3.59 -11.03
CA SER A 152 1.80 4.35 -9.77
C SER A 152 0.55 4.13 -8.91
N ILE A 153 -0.38 3.27 -9.35
CA ILE A 153 -1.61 2.96 -8.62
C ILE A 153 -1.47 1.57 -8.00
N ALA A 154 -1.67 1.49 -6.68
CA ALA A 154 -1.75 0.24 -5.96
C ALA A 154 -3.07 0.18 -5.18
N VAL A 155 -3.75 -0.96 -5.27
CA VAL A 155 -4.98 -1.25 -4.49
C VAL A 155 -4.65 -2.34 -3.48
N LEU A 156 -4.88 -2.05 -2.21
CA LEU A 156 -4.66 -2.98 -1.11
C LEU A 156 -6.00 -3.47 -0.56
N THR A 157 -6.08 -4.77 -0.26
CA THR A 157 -7.24 -5.38 0.39
C THR A 157 -6.76 -6.53 1.28
N PRO A 158 -7.31 -6.69 2.50
CA PRO A 158 -6.93 -7.78 3.40
C PRO A 158 -7.43 -9.15 2.91
N TYR A 159 -8.52 -9.19 2.13
CA TYR A 159 -9.14 -10.43 1.72
C TYR A 159 -8.72 -10.86 0.32
N LYS A 160 -8.15 -12.07 0.23
CA LYS A 160 -7.79 -12.71 -1.05
C LYS A 160 -8.99 -12.81 -2.01
N GLY A 161 -10.19 -13.09 -1.49
CA GLY A 161 -11.43 -13.13 -2.28
C GLY A 161 -11.69 -11.79 -2.98
N GLN A 162 -11.59 -10.69 -2.24
CA GLN A 162 -11.78 -9.34 -2.77
C GLN A 162 -10.73 -8.97 -3.82
N LEU A 163 -9.47 -9.37 -3.61
CA LEU A 163 -8.41 -9.19 -4.60
C LEU A 163 -8.74 -9.91 -5.92
N MET A 164 -9.19 -11.17 -5.83
CA MET A 164 -9.56 -11.95 -7.03
C MET A 164 -10.78 -11.35 -7.74
N LEU A 165 -11.77 -10.87 -6.98
CA LEU A 165 -12.95 -10.21 -7.53
C LEU A 165 -12.57 -8.95 -8.33
N MET A 166 -11.78 -8.05 -7.73
CA MET A 166 -11.33 -6.83 -8.41
C MET A 166 -10.45 -7.14 -9.62
N ARG A 167 -9.55 -8.14 -9.53
CA ARG A 167 -8.75 -8.58 -10.69
C ARG A 167 -9.61 -9.06 -11.84
N LYS A 168 -10.64 -9.87 -11.55
CA LYS A 168 -11.60 -10.33 -12.56
C LYS A 168 -12.33 -9.13 -13.20
N GLU A 169 -12.87 -8.23 -12.38
CA GLU A 169 -13.60 -7.05 -12.85
C GLU A 169 -12.73 -6.14 -13.73
N LEU A 170 -11.47 -5.92 -13.33
CA LEU A 170 -10.50 -5.13 -14.09
C LEU A 170 -10.12 -5.77 -15.43
N MET A 171 -9.91 -7.09 -15.47
CA MET A 171 -9.59 -7.81 -16.70
C MET A 171 -10.78 -7.86 -17.67
N THR A 172 -11.98 -8.19 -17.17
CA THR A 172 -13.19 -8.37 -17.99
C THR A 172 -13.72 -7.04 -18.53
N THR A 173 -13.72 -5.98 -17.71
CA THR A 173 -14.40 -4.73 -18.06
C THR A 173 -13.47 -3.75 -18.78
N TYR A 174 -12.17 -3.80 -18.51
CA TYR A 174 -11.24 -2.74 -18.94
C TYR A 174 -10.02 -3.25 -19.71
N GLY A 175 -9.98 -4.53 -20.10
CA GLY A 175 -8.95 -5.07 -21.00
C GLY A 175 -7.52 -4.98 -20.45
N LEU A 176 -7.35 -4.89 -19.13
CA LEU A 176 -6.04 -4.86 -18.48
C LEU A 176 -5.30 -6.18 -18.74
N ARG A 177 -4.25 -6.13 -19.58
CA ARG A 177 -3.33 -7.26 -19.78
C ARG A 177 -2.43 -7.41 -18.56
N ASN A 178 -2.33 -8.62 -18.02
CA ASN A 178 -1.41 -8.93 -16.94
C ASN A 178 0.03 -8.62 -17.39
N MET A 179 0.69 -7.68 -16.71
CA MET A 179 2.14 -7.47 -16.83
C MET A 179 2.89 -8.51 -15.98
N THR A 180 2.66 -9.80 -16.24
CA THR A 180 3.46 -10.88 -15.64
C THR A 180 4.63 -11.20 -16.57
N LYS A 181 5.76 -10.53 -16.31
CA LYS A 181 7.16 -10.90 -16.57
C LYS A 181 7.52 -11.58 -17.92
N GLU A 182 8.04 -10.77 -18.86
CA GLU A 182 9.19 -11.14 -19.71
C GLU A 182 10.45 -10.58 -19.03
N CYS A 183 10.91 -11.22 -17.96
CA CYS A 183 12.23 -11.02 -17.37
C CYS A 183 12.59 -12.34 -16.70
N ASP A 184 12.91 -13.35 -17.51
CA ASP A 184 13.70 -14.54 -17.15
C ASP A 184 13.63 -15.49 -18.35
N LEU A 185 14.58 -15.34 -19.27
CA LEU A 185 15.13 -16.34 -20.20
C LEU A 185 15.88 -15.58 -21.30
N ASP A 186 17.13 -15.22 -21.03
CA ASP A 186 18.23 -15.18 -22.01
C ASP A 186 19.52 -14.75 -21.32
N LEU A 187 20.15 -15.71 -20.67
CA LEU A 187 21.59 -15.68 -20.42
C LEU A 187 22.16 -16.95 -21.06
N PRO A 188 22.90 -16.87 -22.17
CA PRO A 188 23.52 -18.03 -22.77
C PRO A 188 24.58 -18.56 -21.81
N ARG A 189 24.42 -19.81 -21.38
CA ARG A 189 25.50 -20.57 -20.74
C ARG A 189 26.53 -20.86 -21.81
N HIS A 190 27.58 -20.07 -21.86
CA HIS A 190 28.80 -20.48 -22.55
C HIS A 190 29.44 -21.63 -21.77
N ALA A 191 29.75 -22.69 -22.51
CA ALA A 191 30.52 -23.84 -22.09
C ALA A 191 31.99 -23.47 -21.83
#